data_AF-A0AAJ5E3J4-F1
#
_entry.id   AF-A0AAJ5E3J4-F1
#
_cell.length_a   1.000
_cell.length_b   1.000
_cell.length_c   1.000
_cell.angle_alpha   90.00
_cell.angle_beta   90.00
_cell.angle_gamma   90.00
#
_symmetry.space_group_name_H-M   'P 1'
#
loop_
_entity.id
_entity.type
_entity.pdbx_description
1 polymer ?
#
loop_
_entity_poly.entity_id
_entity_poly.type
_entity_poly.pdbx_seq_one_letter_code
_entity_poly.pdbx_strand_id
1 'polypeptide(L)'
;RLRLQVNESKSAIASAFGRKFLGYGFWLSAQGEVKRWVASKALQTFKSRIRQLTSRNGGRSLSQVVEGLRPYLLGWKAYFGLSQTPRLWHRFDEWIRRRLRAIQLKQWKTGRRTYRELRKLGANPDLAAAIAGNSHRFWHNSVGLIHGVL
;
A
#
# COMPACT_ATOMS: atom_id res chain seq x y z
N ARG A 1 25.87 -36.96 14.49
CA ARG A 1 25.15 -35.95 15.33
C ARG A 1 25.46 -34.56 14.80
N LEU A 2 24.45 -33.72 14.55
CA LEU A 2 24.64 -32.33 14.12
C LEU A 2 25.04 -31.48 15.36
N ARG A 3 26.18 -30.79 15.31
CA ARG A 3 26.72 -29.96 16.42
C ARG A 3 26.19 -28.51 16.36
N LEU A 4 24.87 -28.35 16.24
CA LEU A 4 24.23 -27.02 16.13
C LEU A 4 23.73 -26.54 17.49
N GLN A 5 23.85 -25.24 17.74
CA GLN A 5 23.33 -24.58 18.95
C GLN A 5 21.93 -24.01 18.70
N VAL A 6 21.03 -24.19 19.67
CA VAL A 6 19.67 -23.64 19.63
C VAL A 6 19.69 -22.19 20.07
N ASN A 7 18.87 -21.36 19.42
CA ASN A 7 18.70 -19.96 19.82
C ASN A 7 17.52 -19.83 20.78
N GLU A 8 17.82 -19.74 22.08
CA GLU A 8 16.82 -19.66 23.16
C GLU A 8 15.94 -18.40 23.08
N SER A 9 16.44 -17.30 22.52
CA SER A 9 15.63 -16.07 22.37
C SER A 9 14.52 -16.20 21.32
N LYS A 10 14.65 -17.15 20.38
CA LYS A 10 13.70 -17.37 19.28
C LYS A 10 12.83 -18.60 19.50
N SER A 11 13.38 -19.61 20.17
CA SER A 11 12.74 -20.91 20.40
C SER A 11 11.83 -20.84 21.61
N ALA A 12 10.65 -21.45 21.52
CA ALA A 12 9.72 -21.52 22.64
C ALA A 12 8.74 -22.68 22.44
N ILE A 13 8.39 -23.35 23.53
CA ILE A 13 7.22 -24.23 23.61
C ILE A 13 6.05 -23.36 24.08
N ALA A 14 5.19 -22.96 23.15
CA ALA A 14 4.10 -22.03 23.42
C ALA A 14 2.98 -22.22 22.39
N SER A 15 1.81 -21.63 22.68
CA SER A 15 0.70 -21.58 21.74
C SER A 15 1.12 -20.97 20.39
N ALA A 16 0.64 -21.57 19.30
CA ALA A 16 0.84 -21.02 17.95
C ALA A 16 0.07 -19.69 17.75
N PHE A 17 -1.04 -19.52 18.47
CA PHE A 17 -1.83 -18.29 18.45
C PHE A 17 -1.05 -17.16 19.12
N GLY A 18 -0.96 -16.01 18.45
CA GLY A 18 -0.17 -14.86 18.93
C GLY A 18 1.34 -14.94 18.64
N ARG A 19 1.86 -16.06 18.15
CA ARG A 19 3.24 -16.16 17.64
C ARG A 19 3.30 -16.02 16.13
N LYS A 20 4.47 -15.61 15.66
CA LYS A 20 4.77 -15.43 14.23
C LYS A 20 5.59 -16.60 13.70
N PHE A 21 5.23 -17.09 12.53
CA PHE A 21 5.95 -18.15 11.83
C PHE A 21 5.99 -17.82 10.33
N LEU A 22 7.20 -17.76 9.75
CA LEU A 22 7.41 -17.46 8.32
C LEU A 22 6.66 -16.21 7.81
N GLY A 23 6.56 -15.17 8.65
CA GLY A 23 5.85 -13.93 8.29
C GLY A 23 4.32 -14.02 8.42
N TYR A 24 3.78 -15.15 8.85
CA TYR A 24 2.38 -15.31 9.25
C TYR A 24 2.21 -15.26 10.76
N GLY A 25 0.99 -15.03 11.22
CA GLY A 25 0.52 -15.40 12.54
C GLY A 25 -0.84 -16.10 12.44
N PHE A 26 -1.30 -16.65 13.56
CA PHE A 26 -2.54 -17.44 13.61
C PHE A 26 -3.55 -16.86 14.58
N TRP A 27 -4.84 -17.01 14.28
CA TRP A 27 -5.94 -16.79 15.22
C TRP A 27 -7.01 -17.88 15.04
N LEU A 28 -7.80 -18.09 16.08
CA LEU A 28 -9.00 -18.92 16.03
C LEU A 28 -10.19 -18.04 15.60
N SER A 29 -10.92 -18.46 14.58
CA SER A 29 -12.18 -17.80 14.20
C SER A 29 -13.30 -18.15 15.18
N ALA A 30 -14.41 -17.40 15.11
CA ALA A 30 -15.60 -17.68 15.91
C ALA A 30 -16.19 -19.09 15.64
N GLN A 31 -15.90 -19.66 14.47
CA GLN A 31 -16.31 -21.00 14.05
C GLN A 31 -15.31 -22.09 14.46
N GLY A 32 -14.26 -21.76 15.23
CA GLY A 32 -13.24 -22.73 15.65
C GLY A 32 -12.15 -23.01 14.59
N GLU A 33 -12.24 -22.43 13.39
CA GLU A 33 -11.23 -22.63 12.35
C GLU A 33 -9.94 -21.82 12.63
N VAL A 34 -8.78 -22.43 12.36
CA VAL A 34 -7.48 -21.73 12.39
C VAL A 34 -7.30 -20.88 11.14
N LYS A 35 -7.13 -19.57 11.32
CA LYS A 35 -6.91 -18.60 10.25
C LYS A 35 -5.54 -17.94 10.36
N ARG A 36 -5.03 -17.42 9.24
CA ARG A 36 -3.68 -16.90 9.05
C ARG A 36 -3.69 -15.42 8.68
N TRP A 37 -2.84 -14.63 9.32
CA TRP A 37 -2.69 -13.19 9.07
C TRP A 37 -1.25 -12.93 8.75
N VAL A 38 -1.01 -11.84 8.06
CA VAL A 38 0.33 -11.38 7.78
C VAL A 38 0.89 -10.70 9.02
N ALA A 39 1.99 -11.25 9.56
CA ALA A 39 2.62 -10.75 10.77
C ALA A 39 3.01 -9.26 10.66
N SER A 40 2.96 -8.54 11.78
CA SER A 40 3.21 -7.09 11.85
C SER A 40 4.54 -6.67 11.20
N LYS A 41 5.61 -7.44 11.41
CA LYS A 41 6.92 -7.18 10.78
C LYS A 41 6.84 -7.22 9.25
N ALA A 42 6.16 -8.21 8.68
CA ALA A 42 5.99 -8.32 7.22
C ALA A 42 5.15 -7.15 6.67
N LEU A 43 4.11 -6.72 7.41
CA LEU A 43 3.31 -5.53 7.06
C LEU A 43 4.14 -4.24 7.08
N GLN A 44 5.01 -4.08 8.07
CA GLN A 44 5.90 -2.92 8.17
C GLN A 44 6.90 -2.90 7.02
N THR A 45 7.54 -4.04 6.71
CA THR A 45 8.42 -4.19 5.55
C THR A 45 7.70 -3.89 4.25
N PHE A 46 6.47 -4.38 4.08
CA PHE A 46 5.62 -4.08 2.93
C PHE A 46 5.40 -2.58 2.76
N LYS A 47 4.88 -1.92 3.80
CA LYS A 47 4.65 -0.47 3.77
C LYS A 47 5.95 0.31 3.52
N SER A 48 7.07 -0.11 4.10
CA SER A 48 8.37 0.53 3.85
C SER A 48 8.77 0.43 2.38
N ARG A 49 8.70 -0.77 1.80
CA ARG A 49 9.07 -1.01 0.40
C ARG A 49 8.16 -0.26 -0.57
N ILE A 50 6.85 -0.24 -0.33
CA ILE A 50 5.91 0.57 -1.11
C ILE A 50 6.30 2.05 -1.07
N ARG A 51 6.64 2.59 0.11
CA ARG A 51 7.06 4.00 0.22
C ARG A 51 8.30 4.32 -0.61
N GLN A 52 9.29 3.43 -0.63
CA GLN A 52 10.49 3.57 -1.45
C GLN A 52 10.14 3.58 -2.95
N LEU A 53 9.37 2.59 -3.40
CA LEU A 53 8.97 2.47 -4.81
C LEU A 53 8.14 3.67 -5.27
N THR A 54 7.27 4.19 -4.42
CA THR A 54 6.41 5.37 -4.65
C THR A 54 7.00 6.67 -4.08
N SER A 55 8.33 6.80 -4.03
CA SER A 55 8.96 8.06 -3.63
C SER A 55 8.57 9.18 -4.60
N ARG A 56 8.15 10.32 -4.04
CA ARG A 56 7.70 11.51 -4.78
C ARG A 56 8.86 12.36 -5.33
N ASN A 57 10.10 12.08 -4.94
CA ASN A 57 11.28 12.92 -5.22
C ASN A 57 12.26 12.25 -6.20
N GLY A 58 11.77 11.57 -7.23
CA GLY A 58 12.63 10.71 -8.07
C GLY A 58 12.58 10.96 -9.57
N GLY A 59 11.92 12.01 -10.07
CA GLY A 59 11.85 12.34 -11.51
C GLY A 59 11.12 11.33 -12.41
N ARG A 60 10.82 10.12 -11.93
CA ARG A 60 10.14 9.04 -12.65
C ARG A 60 8.72 9.42 -13.07
N SER A 61 8.32 8.96 -14.26
CA SER A 61 6.92 9.03 -14.71
C SER A 61 6.02 8.16 -13.84
N LEU A 62 4.69 8.40 -13.87
CA LEU A 62 3.77 7.54 -13.15
C LEU A 62 3.80 6.09 -13.67
N SER A 63 3.94 5.90 -14.99
CA SER A 63 4.06 4.57 -15.60
C SER A 63 5.26 3.80 -15.06
N GLN A 64 6.44 4.41 -14.99
CA GLN A 64 7.64 3.80 -14.43
C GLN A 64 7.46 3.43 -12.94
N VAL A 65 6.74 4.24 -12.17
CA VAL A 65 6.42 3.91 -10.77
C VAL A 65 5.51 2.68 -10.70
N VAL A 66 4.49 2.60 -11.56
CA VAL A 66 3.56 1.46 -11.63
C VAL A 66 4.28 0.19 -12.08
N GLU A 67 5.14 0.26 -13.08
CA GLU A 67 5.97 -0.84 -13.56
C GLU A 67 6.88 -1.38 -12.45
N GLY A 68 7.53 -0.50 -11.69
CA GLY A 68 8.36 -0.91 -10.55
C GLY A 68 7.57 -1.47 -9.37
N LEU A 69 6.30 -1.08 -9.19
CA LEU A 69 5.42 -1.61 -8.14
C LEU A 69 4.87 -2.99 -8.47
N ARG A 70 4.50 -3.22 -9.73
CA ARG A 70 3.81 -4.44 -10.19
C ARG A 70 4.48 -5.74 -9.72
N PRO A 71 5.78 -6.01 -9.98
CA PRO A 71 6.38 -7.29 -9.60
C PRO A 71 6.40 -7.48 -8.08
N TYR A 72 6.62 -6.40 -7.33
CA TYR A 72 6.61 -6.46 -5.87
C TYR A 72 5.22 -6.81 -5.32
N LEU A 73 4.17 -6.16 -5.83
CA LEU A 73 2.79 -6.42 -5.39
C LEU A 73 2.35 -7.85 -5.75
N LEU A 74 2.66 -8.31 -6.96
CA LEU A 74 2.34 -9.66 -7.40
C LEU A 74 3.07 -10.72 -6.57
N GLY A 75 4.37 -10.56 -6.34
CA GLY A 75 5.14 -11.48 -5.50
C GLY A 75 4.64 -11.50 -4.06
N TRP A 76 4.32 -10.33 -3.49
CA TRP A 76 3.79 -10.23 -2.14
C TRP A 76 2.41 -10.87 -2.01
N LYS A 77 1.54 -10.66 -3.00
CA LYS A 77 0.22 -11.32 -3.09
C LYS A 77 0.35 -12.82 -3.23
N ALA A 78 1.26 -13.31 -4.07
CA ALA A 78 1.50 -14.75 -4.24
C ALA A 78 1.96 -15.38 -2.92
N TYR A 79 2.91 -14.74 -2.22
CA TYR A 79 3.43 -15.26 -0.96
C TYR A 79 2.40 -15.22 0.17
N PHE A 80 1.68 -14.10 0.35
CA PHE A 80 0.71 -13.89 1.44
C PHE A 80 -0.74 -14.21 1.06
N GLY A 81 -0.97 -14.82 -0.10
CA GLY A 81 -2.31 -15.13 -0.62
C GLY A 81 -3.11 -16.09 0.26
N LEU A 82 -2.44 -16.86 1.12
CA LEU A 82 -3.06 -17.74 2.10
C LEU A 82 -3.59 -17.02 3.34
N SER A 83 -3.42 -15.70 3.45
CA SER A 83 -3.93 -14.92 4.58
C SER A 83 -5.43 -14.64 4.46
N GLN A 84 -6.19 -14.88 5.54
CA GLN A 84 -7.64 -14.63 5.60
C GLN A 84 -7.95 -13.22 6.13
N THR A 85 -7.37 -12.19 5.50
CA THR A 85 -7.47 -10.78 5.95
C THR A 85 -7.99 -9.83 4.85
N PRO A 86 -9.21 -10.02 4.32
CA PRO A 86 -9.73 -9.22 3.19
C PRO A 86 -9.69 -7.71 3.43
N ARG A 87 -10.04 -7.27 4.65
CA ARG A 87 -9.99 -5.84 5.05
C ARG A 87 -8.59 -5.24 4.93
N LEU A 88 -7.54 -6.03 5.14
CA LEU A 88 -6.17 -5.56 5.01
C LEU A 88 -5.83 -5.26 3.55
N TRP A 89 -6.23 -6.14 2.63
CA TRP A 89 -6.00 -5.97 1.19
C TRP A 89 -6.67 -4.70 0.66
N HIS A 90 -7.92 -4.43 1.03
CA HIS A 90 -8.62 -3.20 0.65
C HIS A 90 -7.90 -1.94 1.17
N ARG A 91 -7.50 -1.93 2.45
CA ARG A 91 -6.75 -0.81 3.03
C ARG A 91 -5.41 -0.55 2.33
N PHE A 92 -4.72 -1.61 1.91
CA PHE A 92 -3.47 -1.48 1.16
C PHE A 92 -3.69 -0.91 -0.23
N ASP A 93 -4.70 -1.39 -0.91
CA ASP A 93 -5.08 -0.94 -2.24
C ASP A 93 -5.48 0.54 -2.25
N GLU A 94 -6.32 0.96 -1.30
CA GLU A 94 -6.65 2.38 -1.06
C GLU A 94 -5.41 3.23 -0.77
N TRP A 95 -4.54 2.75 0.13
CA TRP A 95 -3.34 3.47 0.51
C TRP A 95 -2.34 3.61 -0.64
N ILE A 96 -2.17 2.57 -1.47
CA ILE A 96 -1.32 2.59 -2.67
C ILE A 96 -1.88 3.56 -3.70
N ARG A 97 -3.18 3.48 -4.02
CA ARG A 97 -3.84 4.42 -4.95
C ARG A 97 -3.69 5.87 -4.52
N ARG A 98 -3.88 6.16 -3.22
CA ARG A 98 -3.65 7.50 -2.67
C ARG A 98 -2.23 7.99 -2.94
N ARG A 99 -1.22 7.13 -2.80
CA ARG A 99 0.18 7.48 -3.06
C ARG A 99 0.42 7.76 -4.54
N LEU A 100 -0.17 6.97 -5.43
CA LEU A 100 -0.08 7.20 -6.88
C LEU A 100 -0.74 8.52 -7.28
N ARG A 101 -1.94 8.82 -6.77
CA ARG A 101 -2.59 10.13 -6.95
C ARG A 101 -1.72 11.29 -6.46
N ALA A 102 -1.11 11.15 -5.28
CA ALA A 102 -0.23 12.19 -4.76
C ALA A 102 1.02 12.42 -5.62
N ILE A 103 1.55 11.37 -6.27
CA ILE A 103 2.64 11.50 -7.25
C ILE A 103 2.13 12.27 -8.48
N GLN A 104 0.97 11.89 -9.03
CA GLN A 104 0.39 12.52 -10.21
C GLN A 104 0.14 14.02 -9.99
N LEU A 105 -0.51 14.38 -8.88
CA LEU A 105 -0.75 15.77 -8.50
C LEU A 105 0.56 16.56 -8.34
N LYS A 106 1.58 15.94 -7.74
CA LYS A 106 2.89 16.57 -7.60
C LYS A 106 3.57 16.80 -8.95
N GLN A 107 3.45 15.87 -9.91
CA GLN A 107 4.00 16.02 -11.25
C GLN A 107 3.33 17.16 -12.03
N TRP A 108 2.03 17.40 -11.80
CA TRP A 108 1.34 18.55 -12.39
C TRP A 108 1.82 19.88 -11.82
N LYS A 109 2.28 19.92 -10.56
CA LYS A 109 2.91 21.05 -9.84
C LYS A 109 2.02 22.29 -9.64
N THR A 110 1.28 22.72 -10.64
CA THR A 110 0.51 23.98 -10.66
C THR A 110 -0.99 23.72 -10.78
N GLY A 111 -1.79 24.63 -10.23
CA GLY A 111 -3.24 24.59 -10.32
C GLY A 111 -3.72 24.63 -11.76
N ARG A 112 -3.16 25.53 -12.59
CA ARG A 112 -3.49 25.62 -14.02
C ARG A 112 -3.31 24.29 -14.76
N ARG A 113 -2.18 23.60 -14.53
CA ARG A 113 -1.94 22.28 -15.15
C ARG A 113 -2.88 21.23 -14.58
N THR A 114 -3.07 21.21 -13.26
CA THR A 114 -3.99 20.29 -12.58
C THR A 114 -5.40 20.39 -13.14
N TYR A 115 -5.95 21.61 -13.24
CA TYR A 115 -7.25 21.88 -13.84
C TYR A 115 -7.35 21.34 -15.26
N ARG A 116 -6.37 21.69 -16.11
CA ARG A 116 -6.35 21.28 -17.52
C ARG A 116 -6.32 19.76 -17.67
N GLU A 117 -5.46 19.06 -16.92
CA GLU A 117 -5.36 17.61 -17.01
C GLU A 117 -6.60 16.91 -16.42
N LEU A 118 -7.18 17.42 -15.33
CA LEU A 118 -8.44 16.89 -14.79
C LEU A 118 -9.60 17.05 -15.79
N ARG A 119 -9.70 18.20 -16.47
CA ARG A 119 -10.70 18.41 -17.52
C ARG A 119 -10.55 17.44 -18.69
N LYS A 120 -9.31 17.15 -19.11
CA LYS A 120 -9.02 16.13 -20.13
C LYS A 120 -9.45 14.73 -19.69
N LEU A 121 -9.38 14.43 -18.40
CA LEU A 121 -9.85 13.18 -17.80
C LEU A 121 -11.37 13.16 -17.56
N GLY A 122 -12.11 14.20 -17.97
CA GLY A 122 -13.57 14.26 -17.88
C GLY A 122 -14.11 14.83 -16.56
N ALA A 123 -13.26 15.38 -15.68
CA ALA A 123 -13.73 15.99 -14.43
C ALA A 123 -14.65 17.19 -14.71
N ASN A 124 -15.77 17.33 -13.99
CA ASN A 124 -16.60 18.54 -14.03
C ASN A 124 -15.74 19.81 -13.76
N PRO A 125 -15.97 20.94 -14.47
CA PRO A 125 -15.30 22.22 -14.21
C PRO A 125 -15.17 22.63 -12.73
N ASP A 126 -16.24 22.52 -11.96
CA ASP A 126 -16.25 22.93 -10.54
C ASP A 126 -15.37 22.02 -9.69
N LEU A 127 -15.46 20.72 -9.95
CA LEU A 127 -14.62 19.71 -9.31
C LEU A 127 -13.14 19.93 -9.63
N ALA A 128 -12.83 20.17 -10.90
CA ALA A 128 -11.48 20.43 -11.37
C ALA A 128 -10.92 21.73 -10.75
N ALA A 129 -11.74 22.78 -10.63
CA ALA A 129 -11.36 24.04 -10.01
C ALA A 129 -11.09 23.88 -8.52
N ALA A 130 -11.95 23.16 -7.79
CA ALA A 130 -11.78 22.89 -6.36
C ALA A 130 -10.48 22.12 -6.06
N ILE A 131 -10.14 21.11 -6.87
CA ILE A 131 -8.88 20.36 -6.74
C ILE A 131 -7.68 21.23 -7.14
N ALA A 132 -7.80 22.00 -8.23
CA ALA A 132 -6.73 22.86 -8.73
C ALA A 132 -6.37 24.00 -7.76
N GLY A 133 -7.36 24.59 -7.08
CA GLY A 133 -7.14 25.65 -6.08
C GLY A 133 -6.26 25.19 -4.91
N ASN A 134 -6.25 23.88 -4.61
CA ASN A 134 -5.43 23.28 -3.57
C ASN A 134 -4.16 22.59 -4.11
N SER A 135 -3.71 22.92 -5.32
CA SER A 135 -2.65 22.15 -6.02
C SER A 135 -1.35 22.00 -5.24
N HIS A 136 -1.02 22.92 -4.32
CA HIS A 136 0.20 22.84 -3.49
C HIS A 136 0.10 21.80 -2.35
N ARG A 137 -1.11 21.34 -2.00
CA ARG A 137 -1.37 20.39 -0.91
C ARG A 137 -1.61 18.97 -1.46
N PHE A 138 -0.65 18.45 -2.22
CA PHE A 138 -0.79 17.18 -2.98
C PHE A 138 -1.27 15.97 -2.15
N TRP A 139 -0.84 15.85 -0.89
CA TRP A 139 -1.24 14.73 -0.03
C TRP A 139 -2.67 14.87 0.53
N HIS A 140 -3.10 16.10 0.78
CA HIS A 140 -4.48 16.39 1.18
C HIS A 140 -5.42 16.14 -0.01
N ASN A 141 -5.09 16.68 -1.19
CA ASN A 141 -5.86 16.51 -2.42
C ASN A 141 -5.90 15.09 -2.98
N SER A 142 -5.04 14.20 -2.51
CA SER A 142 -5.02 12.79 -2.95
C SER A 142 -6.19 11.95 -2.40
N VAL A 143 -7.09 12.56 -1.63
CA VAL A 143 -8.28 11.95 -1.02
C VAL A 143 -9.53 12.75 -1.40
N GLY A 144 -10.68 12.08 -1.47
CA GLY A 144 -11.99 12.73 -1.59
C GLY A 144 -12.36 12.98 -3.04
N LEU A 145 -12.54 14.25 -3.41
CA LEU A 145 -13.03 14.71 -4.72
C LEU A 145 -12.28 14.11 -5.92
N ILE A 146 -11.00 13.81 -5.74
CA ILE A 146 -10.15 13.23 -6.79
C ILE A 146 -10.51 11.78 -7.14
N HIS A 147 -11.21 11.04 -6.25
CA HIS A 147 -11.52 9.62 -6.44
C HIS A 147 -12.41 9.36 -7.67
N GLY A 148 -13.23 10.33 -8.06
CA GLY A 148 -14.10 10.22 -9.24
C GLY A 148 -13.38 10.45 -10.56
N VAL A 149 -12.07 10.77 -10.54
CA VAL A 149 -11.29 11.14 -11.73
C VAL A 149 -9.98 10.34 -11.83
N LEU A 150 -9.32 10.08 -10.69
CA LEU A 150 -8.04 9.35 -10.59
C LEU A 150 -8.06 8.28 -9.47
#